data_AF-A0A7S1XV90-F1
#
_entry.id   AF-A0A7S1XV90-F1
#
_cell.length_a   1.000
_cell.length_b   1.000
_cell.length_c   1.000
_cell.angle_alpha   90.00
_cell.angle_beta   90.00
_cell.angle_gamma   90.00
#
_symmetry.space_group_name_H-M   'P 1'
#
loop_
_entity.id
_entity.type
_entity.pdbx_description
1 polymer ?
#
loop_
_entity_poly.entity_id
_entity_poly.type
_entity_poly.pdbx_seq_one_letter_code
_entity_poly.pdbx_strand_id
1 'polypeptide(L)'
;MRMTQLQLLLLAAALQLAAGFFAPQKLPLPEALLSGTALGGKELKRAYKASQDGWSAVDFHKAVDGKGSAVVVAQTLGGGRMGGYNPVGFNGIDDYRYSSNAFLFCQKGNQWVQCPVAGSGETAIYDFARGGPQFGTDLVIGRP
;
A
#
# COMPACT_ATOMS: atom_id res chain seq x y z
N MET A 1 29.63 5.50 21.19
CA MET A 1 28.27 6.01 21.45
C MET A 1 27.30 4.87 21.18
N ARG A 2 26.61 4.40 22.22
CA ARG A 2 25.80 3.16 22.23
C ARG A 2 24.38 3.39 21.67
N MET A 3 23.82 2.29 21.15
CA MET A 3 22.39 1.91 21.03
C MET A 3 21.58 2.55 19.90
N THR A 4 20.81 1.83 19.06
CA THR A 4 20.25 0.46 19.16
C THR A 4 19.91 -0.07 17.76
N GLN A 5 20.15 -1.37 17.53
CA GLN A 5 19.49 -2.13 16.47
C GLN A 5 17.97 -2.14 16.70
N LEU A 6 17.17 -1.87 15.67
CA LEU A 6 15.75 -2.24 15.65
C LEU A 6 15.62 -3.64 15.02
N GLN A 7 15.57 -4.65 15.89
CA GLN A 7 15.07 -5.98 15.54
C GLN A 7 13.55 -5.87 15.31
N LEU A 8 13.09 -6.26 14.12
CA LEU A 8 11.68 -6.55 13.87
C LEU A 8 11.44 -8.01 14.31
N LEU A 9 11.07 -8.20 15.57
CA LEU A 9 10.63 -9.48 16.13
C LEU A 9 9.12 -9.42 16.34
N LEU A 10 8.36 -10.21 15.59
CA LEU A 10 6.94 -10.43 15.83
C LEU A 10 6.82 -11.45 16.98
N LEU A 11 6.69 -10.99 18.23
CA LEU A 11 6.22 -11.83 19.34
C LEU A 11 4.69 -11.78 19.34
N ALA A 12 4.06 -12.73 18.66
CA ALA A 12 2.67 -13.07 18.93
C ALA A 12 2.66 -14.16 20.01
N ALA A 13 2.62 -13.74 21.28
CA ALA A 13 2.05 -14.56 22.34
C ALA A 13 0.62 -14.08 22.56
N ALA A 14 -0.33 -14.72 21.88
CA ALA A 14 -1.71 -14.78 22.33
C ALA A 14 -2.16 -16.24 22.15
N LEU A 15 -2.00 -17.01 23.23
CA LEU A 15 -2.70 -18.26 23.39
C LEU A 15 -4.19 -17.91 23.59
N GLN A 16 -4.96 -17.86 22.50
CA GLN A 16 -6.41 -18.01 22.58
C GLN A 16 -6.83 -19.14 21.64
N LEU A 17 -7.03 -20.30 22.26
CA LEU A 17 -7.99 -21.29 21.80
C LEU A 17 -9.34 -20.60 21.60
N ALA A 18 -9.77 -20.46 20.34
CA ALA A 18 -11.16 -20.61 19.89
C ALA A 18 -11.31 -19.99 18.48
N ALA A 19 -11.78 -20.81 17.55
CA ALA A 19 -12.55 -20.43 16.36
C ALA A 19 -12.06 -19.22 15.53
N GLY A 20 -11.36 -19.53 14.43
CA GLY A 20 -11.55 -18.88 13.13
C GLY A 20 -11.37 -17.36 13.06
N PHE A 21 -10.13 -16.91 12.86
CA PHE A 21 -9.90 -15.60 12.24
C PHE A 21 -9.80 -15.77 10.72
N PHE A 22 -10.95 -15.70 10.04
CA PHE A 22 -10.94 -15.36 8.62
C PHE A 22 -10.36 -13.94 8.51
N ALA A 23 -9.11 -13.82 8.06
CA ALA A 23 -8.60 -12.53 7.64
C ALA A 23 -9.57 -11.96 6.60
N PRO A 24 -10.03 -10.69 6.73
CA PRO A 24 -11.01 -10.16 5.80
C PRO A 24 -10.44 -10.25 4.38
N GLN A 25 -11.13 -11.02 3.53
CA GLN A 25 -10.78 -11.21 2.13
C GLN A 25 -10.98 -9.90 1.33
N LYS A 26 -11.80 -8.98 1.86
CA LYS A 26 -12.08 -7.63 1.35
C LYS A 26 -11.26 -6.60 2.14
N LEU A 27 -10.47 -5.78 1.44
CA LEU A 27 -9.84 -4.60 2.02
C LEU A 27 -10.93 -3.69 2.59
N PRO A 28 -10.84 -3.21 3.85
CA PRO A 28 -11.83 -2.32 4.46
C PRO A 28 -11.63 -0.89 3.97
N LEU A 29 -11.70 -0.69 2.65
CA LEU A 29 -11.69 0.63 2.02
C LEU A 29 -13.12 1.04 1.72
N PRO A 30 -13.52 2.28 2.05
CA PRO A 30 -14.82 2.80 1.61
C PRO A 30 -14.89 2.81 0.09
N GLU A 31 -16.00 2.35 -0.48
CA GLU A 31 -16.23 2.40 -1.93
C GLU A 31 -16.15 3.83 -2.46
N ALA A 32 -16.60 4.80 -1.65
CA ALA A 32 -16.49 6.23 -1.95
C ALA A 32 -15.05 6.69 -2.23
N LEU A 33 -14.04 6.05 -1.64
CA LEU A 33 -12.64 6.40 -1.85
C LEU A 33 -12.18 6.12 -3.29
N LEU A 34 -12.79 5.13 -3.94
CA LEU A 34 -12.44 4.70 -5.29
C LEU A 34 -13.47 5.14 -6.33
N SER A 35 -14.52 5.84 -5.92
CA SER A 35 -15.49 6.42 -6.85
C SER A 35 -14.79 7.37 -7.82
N GLY A 36 -15.12 7.28 -9.11
CA GLY A 36 -14.48 8.07 -10.16
C GLY A 36 -13.08 7.61 -10.58
N THR A 37 -12.54 6.55 -9.97
CA THR A 37 -11.27 5.94 -10.39
C THR A 37 -11.51 4.77 -11.36
N ALA A 38 -10.43 4.25 -11.98
CA ALA A 38 -10.50 3.02 -12.78
C ALA A 38 -10.92 1.80 -11.95
N LEU A 39 -10.85 1.87 -10.62
CA LEU A 39 -11.27 0.82 -9.69
C LEU A 39 -12.69 1.03 -9.13
N GLY A 40 -13.33 2.15 -9.44
CA GLY A 40 -14.67 2.48 -8.96
C GLY A 40 -15.72 1.48 -9.43
N GLY A 41 -16.54 0.99 -8.49
CA GLY A 41 -17.60 0.02 -8.77
C GLY A 41 -17.12 -1.37 -9.18
N LYS A 42 -15.82 -1.66 -9.09
CA LYS A 42 -15.25 -2.98 -9.42
C LYS A 42 -15.05 -3.84 -8.17
N GLU A 43 -15.15 -5.14 -8.34
CA GLU A 43 -14.72 -6.11 -7.34
C GLU A 43 -13.18 -6.12 -7.28
N LEU A 44 -12.61 -5.79 -6.12
CA LEU A 44 -11.17 -5.80 -5.91
C LEU A 44 -10.68 -7.17 -5.45
N LYS A 45 -9.66 -7.68 -6.11
CA LYS A 45 -8.94 -8.89 -5.70
C LYS A 45 -7.59 -8.50 -5.09
N ARG A 46 -7.25 -9.10 -3.95
CA ARG A 46 -5.95 -8.91 -3.31
C ARG A 46 -4.83 -9.47 -4.19
N ALA A 47 -4.01 -8.59 -4.75
CA ALA A 47 -2.82 -8.98 -5.50
C ALA A 47 -1.63 -9.35 -4.60
N TYR A 48 -1.44 -8.64 -3.48
CA TYR A 48 -0.31 -8.78 -2.57
C TYR A 48 -0.71 -8.43 -1.14
N LYS A 49 -0.14 -9.14 -0.15
CA LYS A 49 -0.19 -8.84 1.27
C LYS A 49 1.13 -9.25 1.91
N ALA A 50 1.92 -8.26 2.34
CA ALA A 50 3.29 -8.49 2.80
C ALA A 50 3.44 -9.55 3.92
N SER A 51 2.47 -9.63 4.84
CA SER A 51 2.48 -10.63 5.92
C SER A 51 2.19 -12.07 5.48
N GLN A 52 1.78 -12.29 4.22
CA GLN A 52 1.54 -13.61 3.63
C GLN A 52 2.49 -13.89 2.46
N ASP A 53 2.76 -12.88 1.64
CA ASP A 53 3.50 -13.02 0.39
C ASP A 53 4.99 -12.68 0.53
N GLY A 54 5.41 -12.11 1.67
CA GLY A 54 6.79 -11.66 1.92
C GLY A 54 6.90 -10.14 1.92
N TRP A 55 7.96 -9.60 2.54
CA TRP A 55 8.13 -8.15 2.75
C TRP A 55 9.14 -7.50 1.79
N SER A 56 9.72 -8.26 0.86
CA SER A 56 10.72 -7.73 -0.05
C SER A 56 10.08 -7.00 -1.24
N ALA A 57 10.82 -6.08 -1.86
CA ALA A 57 10.44 -5.49 -3.13
C ALA A 57 10.22 -6.56 -4.22
N VAL A 58 11.04 -7.62 -4.20
CA VAL A 58 10.90 -8.76 -5.12
C VAL A 58 9.55 -9.46 -4.95
N ASP A 59 9.12 -9.70 -3.71
CA ASP A 59 7.83 -10.33 -3.42
C ASP A 59 6.66 -9.44 -3.89
N PHE A 60 6.79 -8.12 -3.67
CA PHE A 60 5.84 -7.14 -4.14
C PHE A 60 5.73 -7.15 -5.67
N HIS A 61 6.82 -6.90 -6.39
CA HIS A 61 6.85 -6.81 -7.85
C HIS A 61 6.41 -8.11 -8.52
N LYS A 62 6.85 -9.27 -8.01
CA LYS A 62 6.37 -10.59 -8.47
C LYS A 62 4.85 -10.72 -8.39
N ALA A 63 4.22 -10.08 -7.40
CA ALA A 63 2.79 -10.18 -7.16
C ALA A 63 1.96 -9.10 -7.89
N VAL A 64 2.51 -7.91 -8.17
CA VAL A 64 1.73 -6.77 -8.65
C VAL A 64 2.04 -6.29 -10.07
N ASP A 65 3.20 -6.62 -10.62
CA ASP A 65 3.64 -6.05 -11.90
C ASP A 65 2.70 -6.43 -13.05
N GLY A 66 2.43 -5.46 -13.92
CA GLY A 66 1.58 -5.64 -15.10
C GLY A 66 0.08 -5.78 -14.81
N LYS A 67 -0.37 -5.63 -13.55
CA LYS A 67 -1.80 -5.78 -13.17
C LYS A 67 -2.65 -4.52 -13.38
N GLY A 68 -2.04 -3.42 -13.79
CA GLY A 68 -2.71 -2.14 -14.02
C GLY A 68 -3.00 -1.38 -12.73
N SER A 69 -4.05 -0.55 -12.73
CA SER A 69 -4.37 0.35 -11.62
C SER A 69 -4.45 -0.38 -10.28
N ALA A 70 -3.87 0.21 -9.25
CA ALA A 70 -3.73 -0.40 -7.94
C ALA A 70 -4.15 0.56 -6.83
N VAL A 71 -4.70 -0.01 -5.75
CA VAL A 71 -4.84 0.67 -4.47
C VAL A 71 -3.95 -0.03 -3.46
N VAL A 72 -3.11 0.75 -2.78
CA VAL A 72 -2.16 0.26 -1.79
C VAL A 72 -2.64 0.70 -0.42
N VAL A 73 -2.69 -0.22 0.55
CA VAL A 73 -3.06 0.08 1.94
C VAL A 73 -1.93 -0.39 2.86
N ALA A 74 -1.39 0.55 3.62
CA ALA A 74 -0.48 0.29 4.72
C ALA A 74 -1.24 0.43 6.05
N GLN A 75 -0.94 -0.47 6.99
CA GLN A 75 -1.42 -0.41 8.36
C GLN A 75 -0.21 -0.35 9.30
N THR A 76 -0.19 0.64 10.20
CA THR A 76 0.86 0.78 11.21
C THR A 76 0.61 -0.16 12.39
N LEU A 77 1.65 -0.39 13.21
CA LEU A 77 1.52 -1.17 14.45
C LEU A 77 0.49 -0.57 15.42
N GLY A 78 0.35 0.76 15.42
CA GLY A 78 -0.67 1.48 16.19
C GLY A 78 -2.09 1.41 15.60
N GLY A 79 -2.31 0.64 14.52
CA GLY A 79 -3.61 0.44 13.89
C GLY A 79 -4.01 1.53 12.90
N GLY A 80 -3.22 2.59 12.73
CA GLY A 80 -3.46 3.63 11.73
C GLY A 80 -3.38 3.08 10.31
N ARG A 81 -4.25 3.56 9.42
CA ARG A 81 -4.30 3.14 8.01
C ARG A 81 -4.05 4.30 7.08
N MET A 82 -3.23 4.07 6.07
CA MET A 82 -2.91 5.05 5.03
C MET A 82 -2.56 4.33 3.73
N GLY A 83 -2.41 5.07 2.64
CA GLY A 83 -2.11 4.46 1.37
C GLY A 83 -2.24 5.43 0.21
N GLY A 84 -2.31 4.87 -0.98
CA GLY A 84 -2.47 5.64 -2.21
C GLY A 84 -3.13 4.83 -3.31
N TYR A 85 -3.76 5.56 -4.22
CA TYR A 85 -4.27 5.05 -5.48
C TYR A 85 -3.28 5.37 -6.60
N ASN A 86 -2.85 4.34 -7.31
CA ASN A 86 -1.98 4.41 -8.46
C ASN A 86 -2.80 4.03 -9.71
N PRO A 87 -3.18 4.99 -10.57
CA PRO A 87 -3.94 4.69 -11.79
C PRO A 87 -3.11 3.97 -12.85
N VAL A 88 -1.78 4.08 -12.82
CA VAL A 88 -0.88 3.53 -13.84
C VAL A 88 -0.50 2.08 -13.54
N GLY A 89 -0.43 1.72 -12.25
CA GLY A 89 0.06 0.42 -11.79
C GLY A 89 1.57 0.39 -11.58
N PHE A 90 2.08 -0.80 -11.28
CA PHE A 90 3.51 -1.07 -11.04
C PHE A 90 4.04 -2.00 -12.14
N ASN A 91 5.30 -1.80 -12.51
CA ASN A 91 6.00 -2.61 -13.50
C ASN A 91 7.50 -2.75 -13.21
N GLY A 92 8.03 -2.12 -12.14
CA GLY A 92 9.44 -2.22 -11.75
C GLY A 92 10.37 -1.72 -12.85
N ILE A 93 10.08 -0.55 -13.42
CA ILE A 93 10.82 -0.02 -14.59
C ILE A 93 12.05 0.82 -14.22
N ASP A 94 12.33 0.97 -12.92
CA ASP A 94 13.42 1.79 -12.40
C ASP A 94 13.30 3.29 -12.78
N ASP A 95 12.07 3.82 -12.80
CA ASP A 95 11.78 5.20 -13.20
C ASP A 95 10.51 5.77 -12.52
N TYR A 96 10.23 7.04 -12.77
CA TYR A 96 9.03 7.74 -12.35
C TYR A 96 7.91 7.61 -13.37
N ARG A 97 6.66 7.67 -12.90
CA ARG A 97 5.48 7.66 -13.76
C ARG A 97 4.65 8.91 -13.55
N TYR A 98 4.31 9.52 -14.68
CA TYR A 98 3.37 10.63 -14.71
C TYR A 98 1.97 10.17 -14.28
N SER A 99 1.34 10.95 -13.40
CA SER A 99 -0.10 10.83 -13.12
C SER A 99 -0.68 12.09 -12.49
N SER A 100 -1.75 12.61 -13.08
CA SER A 100 -2.58 13.67 -12.49
C SER A 100 -3.73 13.14 -11.61
N ASN A 101 -3.98 11.82 -11.66
CA ASN A 101 -5.11 11.18 -10.97
C ASN A 101 -4.67 10.30 -9.78
N ALA A 102 -3.36 10.25 -9.50
CA ALA A 102 -2.86 9.57 -8.31
C ALA A 102 -3.17 10.41 -7.07
N PHE A 103 -3.56 9.75 -5.99
CA PHE A 103 -3.84 10.41 -4.72
C PHE A 103 -3.43 9.52 -3.55
N LEU A 104 -3.17 10.17 -2.42
CA LEU A 104 -2.94 9.55 -1.14
C LEU A 104 -4.23 9.58 -0.33
N PHE A 105 -4.28 8.70 0.67
CA PHE A 105 -5.33 8.74 1.66
C PHE A 105 -4.83 8.28 3.03
N CYS A 106 -5.49 8.76 4.08
CA CYS A 106 -5.28 8.28 5.43
C CYS A 106 -6.58 8.26 6.24
N GLN A 107 -6.62 7.37 7.21
CA GLN A 107 -7.73 7.27 8.15
C GLN A 107 -7.51 8.26 9.32
N LYS A 108 -8.48 9.15 9.54
CA LYS A 108 -8.55 10.05 10.70
C LYS A 108 -9.81 9.72 11.50
N GLY A 109 -9.66 8.99 12.60
CA GLY A 109 -10.79 8.42 13.33
C GLY A 109 -11.60 7.46 12.45
N ASN A 110 -12.89 7.74 12.28
CA ASN A 110 -13.79 6.94 11.43
C ASN A 110 -13.89 7.47 9.98
N GLN A 111 -13.15 8.52 9.65
CA GLN A 111 -13.18 9.15 8.33
C GLN A 111 -11.93 8.83 7.52
N TRP A 112 -12.07 8.87 6.21
CA TRP A 112 -10.95 8.77 5.27
C TRP A 112 -10.76 10.13 4.60
N VAL A 113 -9.53 10.62 4.62
CA VAL A 113 -9.14 11.87 3.98
C VAL A 113 -8.28 11.55 2.77
N GLN A 114 -8.58 12.17 1.64
CA GLN A 114 -7.77 12.11 0.43
C GLN A 114 -6.94 13.39 0.31
N CYS A 115 -5.74 13.25 -0.25
CA CYS A 115 -4.93 14.38 -0.70
C CYS A 115 -4.20 14.02 -1.99
N PRO A 116 -3.93 15.01 -2.87
CA PRO A 116 -3.10 14.77 -4.04
C PRO A 116 -1.69 14.34 -3.62
N VAL A 117 -1.00 13.61 -4.49
CA VAL A 117 0.45 13.41 -4.36
C VAL A 117 1.13 14.75 -4.62
N ALA A 118 2.01 15.21 -3.74
CA ALA A 118 2.80 16.42 -3.90
C ALA A 118 3.66 16.34 -5.15
N GLY A 119 3.70 17.43 -5.91
CA GLY A 119 4.32 17.44 -7.23
C GLY A 119 3.53 16.70 -8.31
N SER A 120 2.25 16.34 -8.05
CA SER A 120 1.33 15.68 -8.99
C SER A 120 1.58 16.13 -10.44
N GLY A 121 2.03 15.20 -11.27
CA GLY A 121 2.69 15.51 -12.54
C GLY A 121 3.62 14.37 -12.93
N GLU A 122 4.82 14.69 -13.43
CA GLU A 122 5.79 13.74 -14.00
C GLU A 122 6.31 12.70 -13.01
N THR A 123 6.30 13.01 -11.71
CA THR A 123 6.89 12.17 -10.65
C THR A 123 5.87 11.69 -9.62
N ALA A 124 4.64 11.42 -10.04
CA ALA A 124 3.57 11.03 -9.10
C ALA A 124 3.77 9.61 -8.52
N ILE A 125 4.36 8.69 -9.27
CA ILE A 125 4.62 7.30 -8.84
C ILE A 125 6.08 6.99 -9.10
N TYR A 126 6.76 6.40 -8.12
CA TYR A 126 8.14 5.93 -8.29
C TYR A 126 8.06 4.40 -8.41
N ASP A 127 8.44 3.85 -9.55
CA ASP A 127 8.24 2.45 -9.95
C ASP A 127 9.59 1.73 -10.04
N PHE A 128 10.33 1.72 -8.93
CA PHE A 128 11.66 1.10 -8.83
C PHE A 128 11.56 -0.39 -8.55
N ALA A 129 12.25 -1.23 -9.32
CA ALA A 129 12.22 -2.69 -9.19
C ALA A 129 12.73 -3.19 -7.83
N ARG A 130 13.56 -2.38 -7.17
CA ARG A 130 14.11 -2.65 -5.83
C ARG A 130 13.38 -1.94 -4.72
N GLY A 131 12.36 -1.13 -5.06
CA GLY A 131 11.53 -0.40 -4.12
C GLY A 131 10.22 -1.11 -3.84
N GLY A 132 9.56 -0.70 -2.76
CA GLY A 132 8.15 -1.00 -2.54
C GLY A 132 7.24 0.03 -3.21
N PRO A 133 5.94 0.02 -2.91
CA PRO A 133 5.03 1.06 -3.37
C PRO A 133 5.50 2.45 -2.93
N GLN A 134 5.63 3.36 -3.89
CA GLN A 134 6.01 4.73 -3.62
C GLN A 134 5.18 5.73 -4.46
N PHE A 135 4.71 6.78 -3.77
CA PHE A 135 3.88 7.85 -4.32
C PHE A 135 4.59 9.18 -4.10
N GLY A 136 5.19 9.69 -5.16
CA GLY A 136 6.02 10.89 -5.11
C GLY A 136 7.12 10.80 -4.04
N THR A 137 7.37 11.95 -3.41
CA THR A 137 8.24 12.07 -2.23
C THR A 137 7.47 11.95 -0.92
N ASP A 138 6.15 11.76 -0.96
CA ASP A 138 5.28 11.85 0.23
C ASP A 138 5.12 10.53 0.96
N LEU A 139 5.07 9.41 0.22
CA LEU A 139 4.78 8.10 0.80
C LEU A 139 5.64 7.02 0.16
N VAL A 140 6.50 6.43 0.99
CA VAL A 140 7.30 5.24 0.70
C VAL A 140 6.85 4.13 1.64
N ILE A 141 6.44 2.97 1.11
CA ILE A 141 5.99 1.82 1.90
C ILE A 141 6.96 0.66 1.68
N GLY A 142 7.60 0.20 2.76
CA GLY A 142 8.61 -0.86 2.72
C GLY A 142 10.01 -0.33 3.06
N ARG A 143 11.03 -1.18 2.97
CA ARG A 143 12.41 -0.71 3.07
C ARG A 143 12.79 0.04 1.78
N PRO A 144 13.51 1.18 1.86
CA PRO A 144 14.14 1.81 0.71
C PRO A 144 15.17 0.90 0.05
#